data_AF-A0A554KEC7-F1
#
_entry.id   AF-A0A554KEC7-F1
#
_cell.length_a   1.000
_cell.length_b   1.000
_cell.length_c   1.000
_cell.angle_alpha   90.00
_cell.angle_beta   90.00
_cell.angle_gamma   90.00
#
_symmetry.space_group_name_H-M   'P 1'
#
loop_
_entity.id
_entity.type
_entity.pdbx_description
1 polymer ?
#
loop_
_entity_poly.entity_id
_entity_poly.type
_entity_poly.pdbx_seq_one_letter_code
_entity_poly.pdbx_strand_id
1 'polypeptide(L)'
;MTIPSWLAIAVAVAVAASANSVAALWAGDKLSPIYLPLLLILSPLVFVTFGIVTTSKGLSIASGVIDSLLVLTTMFIGLVLFGEWKYITNLQLMGMGMAVIGIVLMLTRH
;
A
#
# COMPACT_ATOMS: atom_id res chain seq x y z
N MET A 1 -15.50 -2.64 -15.13
CA MET A 1 -15.21 -1.58 -14.13
C MET A 1 -15.18 -0.22 -14.83
N THR A 2 -15.73 0.84 -14.25
CA THR A 2 -15.68 2.18 -14.87
C THR A 2 -14.38 2.90 -14.50
N ILE A 3 -13.85 3.76 -15.38
CA ILE A 3 -12.65 4.57 -15.14
C ILE A 3 -12.64 5.30 -13.78
N PRO A 4 -13.78 5.86 -13.29
CA PRO A 4 -13.85 6.49 -11.96
C PRO A 4 -13.50 5.53 -10.80
N SER A 5 -13.85 4.25 -10.92
CA SER A 5 -13.60 3.27 -9.86
C SER A 5 -12.12 2.91 -9.71
N TRP A 6 -11.39 2.79 -10.82
CA TRP A 6 -9.94 2.56 -10.80
C TRP A 6 -9.16 3.78 -10.33
N LEU A 7 -9.62 4.99 -10.67
CA LEU A 7 -9.03 6.21 -10.15
C LEU A 7 -9.16 6.29 -8.62
N ALA A 8 -10.33 5.97 -8.07
CA ALA A 8 -10.54 5.95 -6.62
C ALA A 8 -9.64 4.92 -5.91
N ILE A 9 -9.48 3.72 -6.50
CA ILE A 9 -8.56 2.70 -6.00
C ILE A 9 -7.11 3.21 -6.04
N ALA A 10 -6.67 3.79 -7.16
CA ALA A 10 -5.32 4.33 -7.31
C ALA A 10 -5.02 5.42 -6.27
N VAL A 11 -5.98 6.33 -6.03
CA VAL A 11 -5.86 7.35 -4.98
C VAL A 11 -5.76 6.72 -3.60
N ALA A 12 -6.61 5.74 -3.27
CA ALA A 12 -6.57 5.07 -1.97
C ALA A 12 -5.21 4.38 -1.74
N VAL A 13 -4.69 3.68 -2.75
CA VAL A 13 -3.37 3.04 -2.70
C VAL A 13 -2.25 4.07 -2.56
N ALA A 14 -2.30 5.17 -3.31
CA ALA A 14 -1.27 6.21 -3.24
C ALA A 14 -1.22 6.90 -1.85
N VAL A 15 -2.38 7.20 -1.27
CA VAL A 15 -2.48 7.80 0.07
C VAL A 15 -1.98 6.81 1.13
N ALA A 16 -2.39 5.55 1.05
CA ALA A 16 -1.94 4.50 1.97
C ALA A 16 -0.43 4.22 1.85
N ALA A 17 0.11 4.17 0.63
CA ALA A 17 1.54 4.00 0.40
C ALA A 17 2.35 5.19 0.94
N SER A 18 1.83 6.41 0.80
CA SER A 18 2.44 7.61 1.38
C SER A 18 2.44 7.54 2.91
N ALA A 19 1.31 7.15 3.53
CA ALA A 19 1.22 6.96 4.97
C ALA A 19 2.22 5.91 5.49
N ASN A 20 2.32 4.77 4.81
CA ASN A 20 3.28 3.71 5.14
C ASN A 20 4.73 4.18 5.00
N SER A 21 5.04 4.95 3.96
CA SER A 21 6.39 5.49 3.73
C SER A 21 6.77 6.52 4.81
N VAL A 22 5.86 7.41 5.17
CA VAL A 22 6.06 8.37 6.26
C VAL A 22 6.20 7.65 7.60
N ALA A 23 5.41 6.61 7.85
CA ALA A 23 5.53 5.80 9.06
C ALA A 23 6.89 5.09 9.14
N ALA A 24 7.38 4.55 8.02
CA ALA A 24 8.70 3.94 7.94
C ALA A 24 9.82 4.96 8.19
N LEU A 25 9.73 6.17 7.60
CA LEU A 25 10.66 7.27 7.87
C LEU A 25 10.62 7.70 9.34
N TRP A 26 9.43 7.82 9.92
CA TRP A 26 9.26 8.20 11.32
C TRP A 26 9.90 7.18 12.27
N ALA A 27 9.68 5.89 12.02
CA ALA A 27 10.29 4.82 12.80
C ALA A 27 11.81 4.76 12.61
N GLY A 28 12.30 4.96 11.38
CA GLY A 28 13.72 4.99 11.07
C GLY A 28 14.45 6.17 11.72
N ASP A 29 13.80 7.33 11.81
CA ASP A 29 14.36 8.55 12.42
C ASP A 29 14.04 8.66 13.93
N LYS A 30 14.06 7.53 14.64
CA LYS A 30 13.87 7.45 16.11
C LYS A 30 12.63 8.20 16.62
N LEU A 31 11.53 8.12 15.88
CA LEU A 31 10.27 8.78 16.21
C LEU A 31 10.33 10.30 16.21
N SER A 32 11.13 10.89 15.32
CA SER A 32 11.23 12.34 15.16
C SER A 32 9.84 13.01 15.06
N PRO A 33 9.56 14.05 15.86
CA PRO A 33 8.23 14.64 15.96
C PRO A 33 7.75 15.31 14.65
N ILE A 34 8.65 15.54 13.69
CA ILE A 34 8.32 16.18 12.40
C ILE A 34 7.37 15.34 11.53
N TYR A 35 7.38 14.02 11.68
CA TYR A 35 6.52 13.12 10.90
C TYR A 35 5.15 12.89 11.55
N LEU A 36 4.99 13.19 12.84
CA LEU A 36 3.76 12.97 13.59
C LEU A 36 2.57 13.78 13.01
N PRO A 37 2.70 15.08 12.67
CA PRO A 37 1.61 15.83 12.04
C PRO A 37 1.21 15.27 10.68
N LEU A 38 2.18 14.81 9.89
CA LEU A 38 1.91 14.16 8.59
C LEU A 38 1.10 12.88 8.78
N LEU A 39 1.45 12.03 9.76
CA LEU A 39 0.71 10.81 10.06
C LEU A 39 -0.70 11.08 10.60
N LEU A 40 -0.87 12.12 11.41
CA LEU A 40 -2.17 12.57 11.91
C LEU A 40 -3.12 12.99 10.78
N ILE A 41 -2.59 13.54 9.69
CA ILE A 41 -3.38 13.93 8.51
C ILE A 41 -3.58 12.74 7.56
N LEU A 42 -2.53 11.96 7.30
CA LEU A 42 -2.59 10.85 6.35
C LEU A 42 -3.47 9.70 6.84
N SER A 43 -3.43 9.38 8.14
CA SER A 43 -4.22 8.28 8.71
C SER A 43 -5.73 8.39 8.42
N PRO A 44 -6.44 9.49 8.75
CA PRO A 44 -7.85 9.62 8.41
C PRO A 44 -8.10 9.63 6.90
N LEU A 45 -7.18 10.15 6.08
CA LEU A 45 -7.30 10.12 4.62
C LEU A 45 -7.25 8.69 4.06
N VAL A 46 -6.43 7.82 4.64
CA VAL A 46 -6.42 6.38 4.28
C VAL A 46 -7.80 5.76 4.54
N PHE A 47 -8.38 5.99 5.72
CA PHE A 47 -9.70 5.44 6.05
C PHE A 47 -10.82 6.03 5.18
N VAL A 48 -10.79 7.33 4.89
CA VAL A 48 -11.78 7.98 4.02
C VAL A 48 -11.71 7.44 2.59
N THR A 49 -10.52 7.39 2.00
CA THR A 49 -10.34 6.90 0.63
C THR A 49 -10.71 5.42 0.50
N PHE A 50 -10.35 4.60 1.49
CA PHE A 50 -10.77 3.20 1.57
C PHE A 50 -12.29 3.06 1.69
N GLY A 51 -12.92 3.88 2.54
CA GLY A 51 -14.37 3.90 2.74
C GLY A 51 -15.13 4.23 1.46
N ILE A 52 -14.65 5.20 0.68
CA ILE A 52 -15.23 5.59 -0.61
C ILE A 52 -15.20 4.43 -1.61
N VAL A 53 -14.11 3.67 -1.68
CA VAL A 53 -14.05 2.50 -2.58
C VAL A 53 -14.98 1.40 -2.06
N THR A 54 -15.01 1.18 -0.75
CA THR A 54 -15.82 0.15 -0.09
C THR A 54 -17.32 0.35 -0.32
N THR A 55 -17.84 1.58 -0.24
CA THR A 55 -19.27 1.85 -0.49
C THR A 55 -19.69 1.54 -1.93
N SER A 56 -18.75 1.55 -2.89
CA SER A 56 -19.03 1.29 -4.30
C SER A 56 -18.81 -0.17 -4.74
N LYS A 57 -17.94 -0.92 -4.06
CA LYS A 57 -17.51 -2.28 -4.46
C LYS A 57 -17.77 -3.37 -3.42
N GLY A 58 -18.15 -2.99 -2.20
CA GLY A 58 -18.21 -3.90 -1.06
C GLY A 58 -16.83 -4.13 -0.44
N LEU A 59 -16.84 -4.46 0.85
CA LEU A 59 -15.63 -4.54 1.68
C LEU A 59 -14.64 -5.59 1.18
N SER A 60 -15.11 -6.78 0.80
CA SER A 60 -14.24 -7.89 0.39
C SER A 60 -13.44 -7.57 -0.86
N ILE A 61 -14.08 -6.97 -1.88
CA ILE A 61 -13.42 -6.59 -3.13
C ILE A 61 -12.50 -5.39 -2.90
N ALA A 62 -12.98 -4.37 -2.17
CA ALA A 62 -12.20 -3.16 -1.91
C ALA A 62 -10.93 -3.47 -1.11
N SER A 63 -11.03 -4.19 0.01
CA SER A 63 -9.88 -4.66 0.80
C SER A 63 -8.95 -5.50 -0.05
N GLY A 64 -9.48 -6.53 -0.72
CA GLY A 64 -8.68 -7.42 -1.54
C GLY A 64 -7.84 -6.71 -2.60
N VAL A 65 -8.43 -5.75 -3.31
CA VAL A 65 -7.73 -5.00 -4.37
C VAL A 65 -6.78 -3.96 -3.79
N ILE A 66 -7.24 -3.11 -2.86
CA ILE A 66 -6.42 -2.03 -2.30
C ILE A 66 -5.23 -2.59 -1.53
N ASP A 67 -5.45 -3.57 -0.65
CA ASP A 67 -4.38 -4.12 0.19
C ASP A 67 -3.34 -4.86 -0.64
N SER A 68 -3.78 -5.59 -1.68
CA SER A 68 -2.86 -6.26 -2.61
C SER A 68 -2.00 -5.26 -3.40
N LEU A 69 -2.61 -4.21 -3.94
CA LEU A 69 -1.88 -3.15 -4.64
C LEU A 69 -0.97 -2.37 -3.70
N LEU A 70 -1.41 -2.14 -2.46
CA LEU A 70 -0.61 -1.49 -1.43
C LEU A 70 0.62 -2.33 -1.10
N VAL A 71 0.48 -3.65 -0.93
CA VAL A 71 1.61 -4.57 -0.71
C VAL A 71 2.62 -4.49 -1.85
N LEU A 72 2.17 -4.54 -3.12
CA LEU A 72 3.08 -4.40 -4.26
C LEU A 72 3.79 -3.04 -4.26
N THR A 73 3.04 -1.98 -3.98
CA THR A 73 3.55 -0.61 -4.00
C THR A 73 4.55 -0.37 -2.87
N THR A 74 4.27 -0.84 -1.65
CA THR A 74 5.20 -0.69 -0.52
C THR A 74 6.43 -1.59 -0.65
N MET A 75 6.29 -2.81 -1.18
CA MET A 75 7.44 -3.64 -1.54
C MET A 75 8.35 -2.92 -2.54
N PHE A 76 7.77 -2.34 -3.60
CA PHE A 76 8.53 -1.57 -4.59
C PHE A 76 9.22 -0.35 -3.96
N ILE A 77 8.50 0.41 -3.13
CA ILE A 77 9.06 1.58 -2.42
C ILE A 77 10.19 1.17 -1.47
N GLY A 78 10.02 0.11 -0.68
CA GLY A 78 11.04 -0.43 0.24
C GLY A 78 12.32 -0.83 -0.50
N LEU A 79 12.14 -1.63 -1.56
CA LEU A 79 13.24 -2.08 -2.40
C LEU A 79 13.96 -0.91 -3.08
N VAL A 80 13.24 -0.06 -3.79
CA VAL A 80 13.81 0.94 -4.69
C VAL A 80 14.17 2.24 -3.97
N LEU A 81 13.24 2.82 -3.20
CA LEU A 81 13.45 4.13 -2.56
C LEU A 81 14.22 4.02 -1.26
N PHE A 82 13.95 2.99 -0.44
CA PHE A 82 14.67 2.77 0.82
C PHE A 82 15.94 1.91 0.66
N GLY A 83 16.18 1.36 -0.53
CA GLY A 83 17.39 0.60 -0.84
C GLY A 83 17.51 -0.69 -0.03
N GLU A 84 16.37 -1.32 0.29
CA GLU A 84 16.31 -2.48 1.18
C GLU A 84 16.80 -3.79 0.56
N TRP A 85 17.23 -3.78 -0.71
CA TRP A 85 17.84 -4.93 -1.40
C TRP A 85 18.92 -5.63 -0.57
N LYS A 86 19.71 -4.86 0.20
CA LYS A 86 20.80 -5.38 1.02
C LYS A 86 20.35 -6.15 2.27
N TYR A 87 19.09 -6.02 2.66
CA TYR A 87 18.53 -6.67 3.85
C TYR A 87 17.72 -7.93 3.50
N ILE A 88 17.60 -8.26 2.22
CA ILE A 88 16.72 -9.32 1.74
C ILE A 88 17.53 -10.55 1.35
N THR A 89 17.18 -11.68 1.96
CA THR A 89 17.73 -12.99 1.60
C THR A 89 17.08 -13.54 0.33
N ASN A 90 17.77 -14.46 -0.36
CA ASN A 90 17.21 -15.12 -1.56
C ASN A 90 15.86 -15.81 -1.28
N LEU A 91 15.67 -16.38 -0.09
CA LEU A 91 14.40 -17.02 0.30
C LEU A 91 13.27 -15.99 0.46
N GLN A 92 13.56 -14.82 1.06
CA GLN A 92 12.59 -13.73 1.16
C GLN A 92 12.22 -13.18 -0.23
N LEU A 93 13.20 -13.04 -1.13
CA LEU A 93 12.95 -12.62 -2.51
C LEU A 93 12.02 -13.61 -3.24
N MET A 94 12.23 -14.92 -3.06
CA MET A 94 11.31 -15.94 -3.58
C MET A 94 9.90 -15.81 -2.96
N GLY A 95 9.82 -15.58 -1.65
CA GLY A 95 8.56 -15.34 -0.95
C GLY A 95 7.80 -14.13 -1.48
N MET A 96 8.50 -13.02 -1.71
CA MET A 96 7.95 -11.81 -2.33
C MET A 96 7.44 -12.11 -3.74
N GLY A 97 8.22 -12.85 -4.55
CA GLY A 97 7.80 -13.28 -5.88
C GLY A 97 6.51 -14.12 -5.87
N MET A 98 6.38 -15.07 -4.94
CA MET A 98 5.16 -15.86 -4.76
C MET A 98 3.98 -14.99 -4.32
N ALA A 99 4.20 -13.99 -3.45
CA ALA A 99 3.16 -13.03 -3.09
C ALA A 99 2.68 -12.22 -4.29
N VAL A 100 3.59 -11.75 -5.16
CA VAL A 100 3.23 -11.06 -6.41
C VAL A 100 2.37 -11.96 -7.30
N ILE A 101 2.73 -13.23 -7.48
CA ILE A 101 1.94 -14.18 -8.27
C ILE A 101 0.54 -14.36 -7.68
N GLY A 102 0.44 -14.53 -6.35
CA GLY A 102 -0.85 -14.65 -5.67
C GLY A 102 -1.74 -13.42 -5.85
N ILE A 103 -1.15 -12.23 -5.76
CA ILE A 103 -1.84 -10.95 -6.00
C ILE A 103 -2.32 -10.84 -7.45
N VAL A 104 -1.48 -11.17 -8.43
CA VAL A 104 -1.86 -11.16 -9.84
C VAL A 104 -3.05 -12.10 -10.09
N LEU A 105 -2.99 -13.33 -9.55
CA LEU A 105 -4.09 -14.29 -9.66
C LEU A 105 -5.39 -13.76 -9.04
N MET A 106 -5.31 -13.10 -7.89
CA MET A 106 -6.45 -12.47 -7.23
C MET A 106 -7.06 -11.33 -8.07
N LEU A 107 -6.23 -10.55 -8.74
CA LEU A 107 -6.66 -9.40 -9.55
C LEU A 107 -7.12 -9.79 -10.96
N THR A 108 -6.71 -10.94 -11.51
CA THR A 108 -7.06 -11.37 -12.88
C THR A 108 -8.53 -11.79 -13.09
N ARG A 109 -9.36 -11.85 -12.05
CA ARG A 109 -10.73 -12.42 -12.13
C ARG A 109 -11.88 -11.41 -12.02
N HIS A 110 -11.72 -10.20 -12.58
CA HIS A 110 -12.80 -9.21 -12.71
C HIS A 110 -12.80 -8.45 -14.03
#